data_AF-A0A8T4P053-F1
#
_entry.id   AF-A0A8T4P053-F1
#
_cell.length_a   1.000
_cell.length_b   1.000
_cell.length_c   1.000
_cell.angle_alpha   90.00
_cell.angle_beta   90.00
_cell.angle_gamma   90.00
#
_symmetry.space_group_name_H-M   'P 1'
#
loop_
_entity.id
_entity.type
_entity.pdbx_description
1 polymer ?
#
loop_
_entity_poly.entity_id
_entity_poly.type
_entity_poly.pdbx_seq_one_letter_code
_entity_poly.pdbx_strand_id
1 'polypeptide(L)'
;MVTKDEAKKYLCDVAPEQCFWVNNGPILKNMEELANTLPDMAEDTFRHHVNNEKNDFSSWVRDIIGDAKLANDLLSSKNRDSALKKVRGRVNSLRKKAG
;
A
#
# COMPACT_ATOMS: atom_id res chain seq x y z
N MET A 1 -4.61 -9.91 -16.53
CA MET A 1 -4.89 -10.66 -15.28
C MET A 1 -3.58 -10.79 -14.51
N VAL A 2 -3.59 -10.69 -13.17
CA VAL A 2 -2.39 -10.95 -12.35
C VAL A 2 -2.14 -12.45 -12.27
N THR A 3 -0.93 -12.87 -12.65
CA THR A 3 -0.38 -14.23 -12.57
C THR A 3 0.02 -14.61 -11.14
N LYS A 4 0.33 -15.88 -10.91
CA LYS A 4 0.79 -16.38 -9.59
C LYS A 4 2.12 -15.73 -9.18
N ASP A 5 3.07 -15.60 -10.11
CA ASP A 5 4.39 -15.04 -9.83
C ASP A 5 4.35 -13.53 -9.62
N GLU A 6 3.54 -12.80 -10.39
CA GLU A 6 3.27 -11.39 -10.11
C GLU A 6 2.62 -11.20 -8.74
N ALA A 7 1.68 -12.08 -8.35
CA ALA A 7 1.05 -12.00 -7.04
C ALA A 7 2.05 -12.21 -5.90
N LYS A 8 2.99 -13.15 -6.05
CA LYS A 8 4.09 -13.33 -5.11
C LYS A 8 4.98 -12.09 -5.07
N LYS A 9 5.41 -11.58 -6.23
CA LYS A 9 6.25 -10.39 -6.35
C LYS A 9 5.64 -9.18 -5.62
N TYR A 10 4.35 -8.92 -5.82
CA TYR A 10 3.66 -7.79 -5.17
C TYR A 10 3.56 -7.96 -3.65
N LEU A 11 3.56 -9.19 -3.14
CA LEU A 11 3.48 -9.47 -1.70
C LEU A 11 4.85 -9.54 -1.02
N CYS A 12 5.95 -9.58 -1.76
CA CYS A 12 7.30 -9.65 -1.21
C CYS A 12 7.72 -8.31 -0.57
N ASP A 13 8.71 -8.42 0.31
CA ASP A 13 9.43 -7.28 0.84
C ASP A 13 10.21 -6.57 -0.28
N VAL A 14 10.17 -5.24 -0.27
CA VAL A 14 11.03 -4.41 -1.13
C VAL A 14 12.43 -4.30 -0.53
N ALA A 15 13.39 -3.84 -1.33
CA ALA A 15 14.74 -3.58 -0.82
C ALA A 15 14.71 -2.46 0.24
N PRO A 16 15.60 -2.46 1.25
CA PRO A 16 15.58 -1.49 2.36
C PRO A 16 15.52 -0.02 1.92
N GLU A 17 16.21 0.33 0.84
CA GLU A 17 16.25 1.68 0.25
C GLU A 17 14.95 2.09 -0.45
N GLN A 18 14.06 1.13 -0.71
CA GLN A 18 12.77 1.32 -1.37
C GLN A 18 11.58 1.23 -0.40
N CYS A 19 11.83 0.99 0.89
CA CYS A 19 10.78 0.95 1.91
C CYS A 19 10.05 2.29 1.99
N PHE A 20 8.80 2.24 2.44
CA PHE A 20 8.00 3.44 2.71
C PHE A 20 8.29 3.98 4.11
N TRP A 21 8.58 5.26 4.20
CA TRP A 21 8.87 5.93 5.47
C TRP A 21 7.64 6.71 5.92
N VAL A 22 6.93 6.18 6.92
CA VAL A 22 5.76 6.87 7.49
C VAL A 22 6.24 8.06 8.32
N ASN A 23 5.65 9.23 8.09
CA ASN A 23 5.96 10.43 8.85
C ASN A 23 5.68 10.23 10.35
N ASN A 24 6.72 10.33 11.18
CA ASN A 24 6.67 10.01 12.61
C ASN A 24 6.13 8.60 12.92
N GLY A 25 6.43 7.62 12.05
CA GLY A 25 5.89 6.26 12.16
C GLY A 25 6.88 5.18 11.75
N PRO A 26 6.41 3.93 11.59
CA PRO A 26 7.24 2.80 11.20
C PRO A 26 7.70 2.90 9.73
N ILE A 27 8.74 2.15 9.41
CA ILE A 27 9.14 1.89 8.03
C ILE A 27 8.36 0.66 7.54
N LEU A 28 7.78 0.74 6.34
CA LEU A 28 6.98 -0.33 5.74
C LEU A 28 7.70 -0.93 4.55
N LYS A 29 7.85 -2.25 4.54
CA LYS A 29 8.58 -2.97 3.48
C LYS A 29 7.67 -3.64 2.46
N ASN A 30 6.37 -3.75 2.73
CA ASN A 30 5.43 -4.41 1.83
C ASN A 30 3.98 -3.92 2.04
N MET A 31 3.05 -4.40 1.21
CA MET A 31 1.64 -4.03 1.29
C MET A 31 0.91 -4.61 2.52
N GLU A 32 1.42 -5.68 3.12
CA GLU A 32 0.83 -6.26 4.33
C GLU A 32 1.09 -5.38 5.55
N GLU A 33 2.31 -4.87 5.70
CA GLU A 33 2.62 -3.91 6.75
C GLU A 33 1.81 -2.64 6.59
N LEU A 34 1.65 -2.12 5.36
CA LEU A 34 0.73 -1.01 5.10
C LEU A 34 -0.70 -1.31 5.56
N ALA A 35 -1.21 -2.53 5.29
CA ALA A 35 -2.54 -2.95 5.73
C ALA A 35 -2.68 -3.06 7.25
N ASN A 36 -1.59 -3.35 7.95
CA ASN A 36 -1.53 -3.51 9.40
C ASN A 36 -1.31 -2.17 10.12
N THR A 37 -0.61 -1.21 9.50
CA THR A 37 -0.35 0.12 10.07
C THR A 37 -1.52 1.09 9.87
N LEU A 38 -2.22 1.01 8.72
CA LEU A 38 -3.32 1.94 8.40
C LEU A 38 -4.42 2.06 9.48
N PRO A 39 -4.88 1.00 10.19
CA PRO A 39 -5.91 1.13 11.23
C PRO A 39 -5.50 2.03 12.40
N ASP A 40 -4.23 1.97 12.80
CA ASP A 40 -3.70 2.65 13.99
C ASP A 40 -2.94 3.95 13.65
N MET A 41 -2.76 4.23 12.36
CA MET A 41 -2.06 5.43 11.88
C MET A 41 -2.84 6.69 12.25
N ALA A 42 -2.22 7.62 12.99
CA ALA A 42 -2.82 8.90 13.35
C ALA A 42 -3.33 9.68 12.13
N GLU A 43 -4.41 10.44 12.29
CA GLU A 43 -5.04 11.15 11.17
C GLU A 43 -4.10 12.18 10.53
N ASP A 44 -3.34 12.93 11.33
CA ASP A 44 -2.36 13.90 10.81
C ASP A 44 -1.22 13.23 10.05
N THR A 45 -0.74 12.07 10.52
CA THR A 45 0.23 11.24 9.78
C THR A 45 -0.34 10.78 8.44
N PHE A 46 -1.60 10.32 8.40
CA PHE A 46 -2.25 9.94 7.15
C PHE A 46 -2.39 11.14 6.20
N ARG A 47 -2.85 12.30 6.70
CA ARG A 47 -3.02 13.53 5.92
C ARG A 47 -1.71 14.11 5.39
N HIS A 48 -0.60 13.83 6.06
CA HIS A 48 0.73 14.19 5.56
C HIS A 48 1.06 13.46 4.25
N HIS A 49 0.61 12.22 4.11
CA HIS A 49 0.84 11.39 2.91
C HIS A 49 -0.27 11.48 1.88
N VAL A 50 -1.51 11.74 2.32
CA VAL A 50 -2.70 11.77 1.48
C VAL A 50 -3.44 13.08 1.68
N ASN A 51 -3.40 13.93 0.65
CA ASN A 51 -4.08 15.20 0.62
C ASN A 51 -4.57 15.53 -0.81
N ASN A 52 -4.93 16.79 -1.06
CA ASN A 52 -5.46 17.20 -2.36
C ASN A 52 -4.41 17.17 -3.48
N GLU A 53 -3.12 17.23 -3.14
CA GLU A 53 -2.01 17.33 -4.09
C GLU A 53 -1.35 15.96 -4.32
N LYS A 54 -1.29 15.11 -3.29
CA LYS A 54 -0.54 13.85 -3.34
C LYS A 54 -1.22 12.69 -2.63
N ASN A 55 -0.79 11.49 -3.03
CA ASN A 55 -1.04 10.25 -2.31
C ASN A 55 0.25 9.41 -2.38
N ASP A 56 1.08 9.53 -1.36
CA ASP A 56 2.41 8.90 -1.33
C ASP A 56 2.30 7.37 -1.34
N PHE A 57 1.26 6.80 -0.73
CA PHE A 57 1.01 5.35 -0.77
C PHE A 57 0.70 4.88 -2.20
N SER A 58 -0.09 5.63 -2.96
CA SER A 58 -0.39 5.33 -4.36
C SER A 58 0.88 5.33 -5.20
N SER A 59 1.73 6.36 -5.06
CA SER A 59 3.00 6.45 -5.78
C SER A 59 3.94 5.31 -5.40
N TRP A 60 4.11 5.02 -4.12
CA TRP A 60 4.95 3.90 -3.66
C TRP A 60 4.47 2.54 -4.19
N VAL A 61 3.16 2.28 -4.13
CA VAL A 61 2.59 1.02 -4.65
C VAL A 61 2.75 0.91 -6.18
N ARG A 62 2.66 2.01 -6.91
CA ARG A 62 2.86 2.00 -8.37
C ARG A 62 4.31 1.81 -8.75
N ASP A 63 5.18 2.64 -8.17
CA ASP A 63 6.52 2.88 -8.68
C ASP A 63 7.54 1.91 -8.04
N ILE A 64 7.26 1.42 -6.83
CA ILE A 64 8.12 0.45 -6.11
C ILE A 64 7.52 -0.96 -6.15
N ILE A 65 6.28 -1.14 -5.69
CA ILE A 65 5.66 -2.47 -5.64
C ILE A 65 5.30 -2.96 -7.05
N GLY A 66 4.89 -2.04 -7.93
CA GLY A 66 4.46 -2.34 -9.30
C GLY A 66 2.97 -2.71 -9.44
N ASP A 67 2.17 -2.64 -8.37
CA ASP A 67 0.75 -2.98 -8.42
C ASP A 67 -0.09 -1.77 -8.84
N ALA A 68 -0.08 -1.48 -10.15
CA ALA A 68 -0.82 -0.36 -10.74
C ALA A 68 -2.32 -0.38 -10.41
N LYS A 69 -2.91 -1.56 -10.21
CA LYS A 69 -4.32 -1.66 -9.83
C LYS A 69 -4.54 -1.06 -8.43
N LEU A 70 -3.77 -1.50 -7.44
CA LEU A 70 -3.93 -0.97 -6.09
C LEU A 70 -3.53 0.50 -6.01
N ALA A 71 -2.50 0.92 -6.75
CA ALA A 71 -2.11 2.32 -6.82
C ALA A 71 -3.27 3.22 -7.26
N ASN A 72 -4.00 2.83 -8.32
CA ASN A 72 -5.16 3.58 -8.80
C ASN A 72 -6.33 3.57 -7.78
N ASP A 73 -6.57 2.42 -7.16
CA ASP A 73 -7.55 2.28 -6.08
C ASP A 73 -7.22 3.21 -4.89
N LEU A 74 -5.93 3.31 -4.50
CA LEU A 74 -5.44 4.21 -3.45
C LEU A 74 -5.55 5.68 -3.84
N LEU A 75 -5.25 6.05 -5.09
CA LEU A 75 -5.33 7.43 -5.56
C LEU A 75 -6.75 8.02 -5.40
N SER A 76 -7.76 7.17 -5.61
CA SER A 76 -9.18 7.49 -5.42
C SER A 76 -9.64 7.50 -3.95
N SER A 77 -8.84 6.93 -3.04
CA SER A 77 -9.17 6.80 -1.62
C SER A 77 -8.72 8.04 -0.85
N LYS A 78 -9.67 8.86 -0.39
CA LYS A 78 -9.40 10.15 0.27
C LYS A 78 -9.37 10.09 1.80
N ASN A 79 -9.63 8.92 2.37
CA ASN A 79 -9.57 8.72 3.82
C ASN A 79 -8.96 7.36 4.18
N ARG A 80 -8.52 7.25 5.43
CA ARG A 80 -7.81 6.10 5.98
C ARG A 80 -8.60 4.79 5.84
N ASP A 81 -9.90 4.81 6.11
CA ASP A 81 -10.76 3.62 6.06
C ASP A 81 -10.94 3.08 4.63
N SER A 82 -11.13 3.99 3.67
CA SER A 82 -11.20 3.62 2.25
C SER A 82 -9.88 3.02 1.76
N ALA A 83 -8.75 3.65 2.11
CA ALA A 83 -7.43 3.12 1.78
C ALA A 83 -7.22 1.73 2.39
N LEU A 84 -7.51 1.56 3.69
CA LEU A 84 -7.41 0.29 4.41
C LEU A 84 -8.20 -0.82 3.72
N LYS A 85 -9.46 -0.55 3.35
CA LYS A 85 -10.32 -1.52 2.65
C LYS A 85 -9.72 -1.94 1.31
N LYS A 86 -9.16 -1.00 0.54
CA LYS A 86 -8.51 -1.29 -0.75
C LYS A 86 -7.25 -2.14 -0.58
N VAL A 87 -6.36 -1.77 0.35
CA VAL A 87 -5.13 -2.53 0.60
C VAL A 87 -5.44 -3.94 1.09
N ARG A 88 -6.27 -4.10 2.13
CA ARG A 88 -6.65 -5.43 2.67
C ARG A 88 -7.32 -6.31 1.62
N GLY A 89 -8.27 -5.75 0.86
CA GLY A 89 -8.94 -6.46 -0.22
C GLY A 89 -7.96 -6.96 -1.28
N ARG A 90 -6.98 -6.13 -1.65
CA ARG A 90 -5.95 -6.50 -2.61
C ARG A 90 -5.02 -7.57 -2.07
N VAL A 91 -4.46 -7.40 -0.88
CA VAL A 91 -3.56 -8.36 -0.23
C VAL A 91 -4.21 -9.74 -0.15
N ASN A 92 -5.47 -9.81 0.29
CA ASN A 92 -6.22 -11.07 0.37
C ASN A 92 -6.43 -11.71 -1.01
N SER A 93 -6.74 -10.92 -2.04
CA SER A 93 -6.87 -11.44 -3.42
C SER A 93 -5.54 -11.98 -3.95
N LEU A 94 -4.42 -11.33 -3.64
CA LEU A 94 -3.10 -11.75 -4.11
C LEU A 94 -2.66 -13.02 -3.39
N ARG A 95 -2.88 -13.14 -2.08
CA ARG A 95 -2.59 -14.36 -1.30
C ARG A 95 -3.29 -15.60 -1.87
N LYS A 96 -4.58 -15.48 -2.19
CA LYS A 96 -5.34 -16.56 -2.83
C LYS A 96 -4.80 -16.97 -4.20
N LYS A 97 -4.18 -16.04 -4.94
CA LYS A 97 -3.55 -16.31 -6.25
C LYS A 97 -2.13 -16.85 -6.12
N ALA A 98 -1.42 -16.47 -5.06
CA ALA A 98 -0.04 -16.86 -4.78
C ALA A 98 0.07 -18.25 -4.15
N GLY A 99 -0.96 -18.70 -3.44
CA GLY A 99 -1.17 -20.10 -3.02
C GLY A 99 -1.30 -21.03 -4.21
#